data_AF-A0A536WAM2-F1
#
_entry.id   AF-A0A536WAM2-F1
#
_cell.length_a   1.000
_cell.length_b   1.000
_cell.length_c   1.000
_cell.angle_alpha   90.00
_cell.angle_beta   90.00
_cell.angle_gamma   90.00
#
_symmetry.space_group_name_H-M   'P 1'
#
loop_
_entity.id
_entity.type
_entity.pdbx_description
1 polymer ?
#
loop_
_entity_poly.entity_id
_entity_poly.type
_entity_poly.pdbx_seq_one_letter_code
_entity_poly.pdbx_strand_id
1 'polypeptide(L)'
;MKKILAALLYSWCALGWAQTAEELLNDSKNTENVTTFGMGYDLKMYSPLKQINKSNARRLVPIWSFSLANDMGEHSQPTIYNGVMYVVNGNWTFAIDVATGRQIWRTP
;
A
#
# COMPACT_ATOMS: atom_id res chain seq x y z
N MET A 1 29.82 -27.08 -15.69
CA MET A 1 28.36 -26.81 -15.78
C MET A 1 27.74 -26.42 -14.43
N LYS A 2 27.93 -27.17 -13.33
CA LYS A 2 27.37 -26.81 -12.00
C LYS A 2 27.87 -25.48 -11.42
N LYS A 3 29.13 -25.09 -11.69
CA LYS A 3 29.70 -23.80 -11.23
C LYS A 3 29.15 -22.57 -11.97
N ILE A 4 28.66 -22.75 -13.21
CA ILE A 4 28.07 -21.66 -14.01
C ILE A 4 26.61 -21.42 -13.59
N LEU A 5 25.87 -22.48 -13.25
CA LEU A 5 24.52 -22.35 -12.67
C LEU A 5 24.51 -21.62 -11.32
N ALA A 6 25.53 -21.83 -10.48
CA ALA A 6 25.63 -21.15 -9.19
C ALA A 6 25.86 -19.63 -9.35
N ALA A 7 26.62 -19.20 -10.35
CA ALA A 7 26.88 -17.78 -10.60
C ALA A 7 25.64 -17.01 -11.13
N LEU A 8 24.79 -17.67 -11.93
CA LEU A 8 23.53 -17.10 -12.43
C LEU A 8 22.45 -16.92 -11.34
N LEU A 9 22.51 -17.71 -10.26
CA LEU A 9 21.61 -17.58 -9.11
C LEU A 9 21.98 -16.39 -8.20
N TYR A 10 23.24 -15.97 -8.17
CA TYR A 10 23.68 -14.79 -7.41
C TYR A 10 23.37 -13.46 -8.11
N SER A 11 23.15 -13.46 -9.43
CA SER A 11 22.77 -12.25 -10.18
C SER A 11 21.26 -11.95 -10.14
N TRP A 12 20.47 -12.80 -9.47
CA TRP A 12 19.03 -12.58 -9.27
C TRP A 12 18.73 -11.98 -7.89
N CYS A 13 19.51 -11.00 -7.45
CA CYS A 13 18.94 -10.01 -6.55
C CYS A 13 17.97 -9.19 -7.40
N ALA A 14 16.70 -9.62 -7.43
CA ALA A 14 15.63 -8.77 -7.92
C ALA A 14 15.78 -7.44 -7.17
N LEU A 15 16.08 -6.36 -7.90
CA LEU A 15 15.99 -5.02 -7.35
C LEU A 15 14.57 -4.89 -6.80
N GLY A 16 14.44 -4.92 -5.48
CA GLY A 16 13.18 -4.58 -4.83
C GLY A 16 12.92 -3.13 -5.14
N TRP A 17 11.90 -2.86 -5.96
CA TRP A 17 11.45 -1.49 -6.22
C TRP A 17 10.65 -1.04 -5.01
N ALA A 18 11.35 -0.46 -4.04
CA ALA A 18 10.76 0.28 -2.93
C ALA A 18 10.68 1.76 -3.31
N GLN A 19 9.87 2.51 -2.56
CA GLN A 19 9.83 3.95 -2.69
C GLN A 19 11.17 4.59 -2.31
N THR A 20 11.52 5.64 -3.05
CA THR A 20 12.68 6.50 -2.83
C THR A 20 12.40 7.52 -1.72
N ALA A 21 13.47 8.10 -1.17
CA ALA A 21 13.34 9.17 -0.19
C ALA A 21 12.59 10.40 -0.76
N GLU A 22 12.79 10.71 -2.04
CA GLU A 22 12.12 11.82 -2.70
C GLU A 22 10.61 11.57 -2.87
N GLU A 23 10.21 10.33 -3.14
CA GLU A 23 8.79 9.96 -3.17
C GLU A 23 8.14 10.14 -1.80
N LEU A 24 8.82 9.75 -0.71
CA LEU A 24 8.32 9.96 0.66
C LEU A 24 8.20 11.44 1.01
N LEU A 25 9.19 12.25 0.65
CA LEU A 25 9.18 13.71 0.89
C LEU A 25 8.05 14.41 0.13
N ASN A 26 7.66 13.89 -1.02
CA ASN A 26 6.60 14.44 -1.87
C ASN A 26 5.25 13.72 -1.75
N ASP A 27 5.06 12.88 -0.73
CA ASP A 27 3.83 12.09 -0.56
C ASP A 27 2.56 12.97 -0.62
N SER A 28 2.57 14.13 0.03
CA SER A 28 1.44 15.08 0.04
C SER A 28 1.10 15.69 -1.32
N LYS A 29 2.00 15.58 -2.30
CA LYS A 29 1.82 16.06 -3.68
C LYS A 29 1.49 14.94 -4.65
N ASN A 30 1.70 13.68 -4.27
CA ASN A 30 1.41 12.52 -5.10
C ASN A 30 -0.01 12.04 -4.83
N THR A 31 -0.83 11.93 -5.88
CA THR A 31 -2.21 11.46 -5.76
C THR A 31 -2.40 9.96 -5.97
N GLU A 32 -1.37 9.28 -6.46
CA GLU A 32 -1.42 7.85 -6.81
C GLU A 32 -1.08 6.96 -5.61
N ASN A 33 -0.32 7.48 -4.65
CA ASN A 33 0.21 6.73 -3.52
C ASN A 33 -0.11 7.42 -2.18
N VAL A 34 -0.10 6.63 -1.11
CA VAL A 34 -0.16 7.08 0.28
C VAL A 34 0.96 6.36 1.02
N THR A 35 2.14 6.96 1.02
CA THR A 35 3.39 6.32 1.47
C THR A 35 3.80 6.70 2.89
N THR A 36 3.23 7.78 3.43
CA THR A 36 3.49 8.23 4.80
C THR A 36 2.22 8.26 5.65
N PHE A 37 2.39 7.98 6.95
CA PHE A 37 1.34 8.26 7.92
C PHE A 37 1.05 9.76 7.91
N GLY A 38 -0.22 10.16 7.86
CA GLY A 38 -0.56 11.58 7.77
C GLY A 38 -0.64 12.18 6.35
N MET A 39 -0.37 11.41 5.30
CA MET A 39 -0.35 11.88 3.90
C MET A 39 0.61 13.05 3.67
N GLY A 40 1.79 12.95 4.27
CA GLY A 40 2.81 13.99 4.35
C GLY A 40 3.42 14.06 5.75
N TYR A 41 4.69 14.46 5.82
CA TYR A 41 5.40 14.65 7.08
C TYR A 41 4.83 15.78 7.96
N ASP A 42 3.92 16.61 7.43
CA ASP A 42 3.18 17.61 8.18
C ASP A 42 1.91 17.08 8.85
N LEU A 43 1.62 15.77 8.69
CA LEU A 43 0.57 15.02 9.39
C LEU A 43 -0.84 15.58 9.23
N LYS A 44 -1.15 16.22 8.10
CA LYS A 44 -2.44 16.90 7.88
C LYS A 44 -3.59 15.99 7.51
N MET A 45 -3.33 14.72 7.17
CA MET A 45 -4.35 13.77 6.68
C MET A 45 -5.17 14.35 5.51
N TYR A 46 -4.51 15.10 4.62
CA TYR A 46 -5.17 15.86 3.55
C TYR A 46 -4.84 15.29 2.17
N SER A 47 -5.88 14.96 1.39
CA SER A 47 -5.76 14.60 -0.02
C SER A 47 -6.14 15.78 -0.93
N PRO A 48 -5.34 16.09 -1.97
CA PRO A 48 -5.70 17.13 -2.94
C PRO A 48 -6.70 16.65 -4.00
N LEU A 49 -7.09 15.36 -4.01
CA LEU A 49 -8.04 14.79 -4.97
C LEU A 49 -9.44 15.40 -4.84
N LYS A 50 -10.10 15.64 -5.99
CA LYS A 50 -11.43 16.29 -6.06
C LYS A 50 -12.50 15.46 -6.77
N GLN A 51 -12.15 14.25 -7.22
CA GLN A 51 -13.07 13.36 -7.93
C GLN A 51 -14.34 13.08 -7.11
N ILE A 52 -14.16 12.81 -5.82
CA ILE A 52 -15.25 12.70 -4.84
C ILE A 52 -15.40 14.06 -4.16
N ASN A 53 -16.63 14.58 -4.12
CA ASN A 53 -16.94 15.89 -3.56
C ASN A 53 -18.39 15.95 -3.07
N LYS A 54 -18.79 17.08 -2.47
CA LYS A 54 -20.12 17.30 -1.87
C LYS A 54 -21.28 16.99 -2.82
N SER A 55 -21.09 17.21 -4.13
CA SER A 55 -22.13 17.00 -5.13
C SER A 55 -22.34 15.52 -5.50
N ASN A 56 -21.39 14.63 -5.21
CA ASN A 56 -21.42 13.26 -5.69
C ASN A 56 -21.13 12.17 -4.63
N ALA A 57 -20.69 12.54 -3.42
CA ALA A 57 -20.36 11.60 -2.35
C ALA A 57 -21.51 10.63 -2.01
N ARG A 58 -22.76 11.08 -2.16
CA ARG A 58 -23.96 10.23 -1.97
C ARG A 58 -24.06 9.02 -2.91
N ARG A 59 -23.25 8.96 -3.97
CA ARG A 59 -23.26 7.88 -4.97
C ARG A 59 -22.23 6.78 -4.68
N LEU A 60 -21.42 6.92 -3.63
CA LEU A 60 -20.41 5.93 -3.28
C LEU A 60 -21.07 4.62 -2.84
N VAL A 61 -20.53 3.52 -3.36
CA VAL A 61 -20.91 2.16 -2.97
C VAL A 61 -19.64 1.34 -2.71
N PRO A 62 -19.65 0.36 -1.79
CA PRO A 62 -18.53 -0.55 -1.63
C PRO A 62 -18.28 -1.34 -2.92
N ILE A 63 -17.02 -1.44 -3.34
CA ILE A 63 -16.61 -2.24 -4.51
C ILE A 63 -15.99 -3.59 -4.11
N TRP A 64 -15.43 -3.68 -2.90
CA TRP A 64 -14.93 -4.90 -2.28
C TRP A 64 -14.85 -4.73 -0.75
N SER A 65 -14.69 -5.85 -0.04
CA SER A 65 -14.37 -5.90 1.39
C SER A 65 -13.32 -6.98 1.64
N PHE A 66 -12.51 -6.80 2.69
CA PHE A 66 -11.45 -7.73 3.05
C PHE A 66 -11.43 -7.95 4.56
N SER A 67 -11.30 -9.21 5.00
CA SER A 67 -11.19 -9.56 6.42
C SER A 67 -9.73 -9.62 6.85
N LEU A 68 -9.37 -8.87 7.89
CA LEU A 68 -8.02 -8.84 8.45
C LEU A 68 -7.78 -9.96 9.49
N ALA A 69 -8.72 -10.89 9.64
CA ALA A 69 -8.61 -12.02 10.57
C ALA A 69 -8.24 -11.60 12.00
N ASN A 70 -8.98 -10.63 12.54
CA ASN A 70 -8.75 -10.04 13.85
C ASN A 70 -10.08 -9.72 14.55
N ASP A 71 -10.10 -9.91 15.86
CA ASP A 71 -11.25 -9.70 16.74
C ASP A 71 -11.03 -8.55 17.74
N MET A 72 -9.83 -7.95 17.77
CA MET A 72 -9.39 -6.97 18.77
C MET A 72 -9.51 -5.49 18.31
N GLY A 73 -10.07 -5.27 17.13
CA GLY A 73 -10.18 -3.93 16.52
C GLY A 73 -8.96 -3.54 15.68
N GLU A 74 -9.15 -2.59 14.76
CA GLU A 74 -8.17 -2.20 13.75
C GLU A 74 -7.84 -0.71 13.85
N HIS A 75 -6.54 -0.39 13.89
CA HIS A 75 -6.04 0.98 14.04
C HIS A 75 -5.13 1.44 12.90
N SER A 76 -4.75 0.54 12.00
CA SER A 76 -3.80 0.88 10.95
C SER A 76 -4.39 1.87 9.95
N GLN A 77 -3.62 2.91 9.62
CA GLN A 77 -3.81 3.65 8.38
C GLN A 77 -3.21 2.82 7.25
N PRO A 78 -3.98 2.44 6.21
CA PRO A 78 -3.43 1.72 5.07
C PRO A 78 -2.36 2.56 4.33
N THR A 79 -1.28 1.90 3.94
CA THR A 79 -0.27 2.45 3.03
C THR A 79 -0.59 1.99 1.62
N ILE A 80 -0.55 2.87 0.63
CA ILE A 80 -0.80 2.52 -0.78
C ILE A 80 0.45 2.87 -1.59
N TYR A 81 1.00 1.89 -2.30
CA TYR A 81 2.12 2.12 -3.20
C TYR A 81 1.98 1.24 -4.44
N ASN A 82 2.02 1.85 -5.63
CA ASN A 82 1.97 1.18 -6.93
C ASN A 82 0.80 0.17 -7.06
N GLY A 83 -0.39 0.57 -6.63
CA GLY A 83 -1.61 -0.24 -6.74
C GLY A 83 -1.72 -1.36 -5.69
N VAL A 84 -0.83 -1.41 -4.70
CA VAL A 84 -0.91 -2.35 -3.58
C VAL A 84 -1.19 -1.58 -2.29
N MET A 85 -2.20 -2.03 -1.56
CA MET A 85 -2.51 -1.57 -0.21
C MET A 85 -1.87 -2.51 0.81
N TYR A 86 -1.14 -1.93 1.74
CA TYR A 86 -0.50 -2.61 2.87
C TYR A 86 -1.23 -2.23 4.15
N VAL A 87 -1.67 -3.24 4.89
CA VAL A 87 -2.45 -3.09 6.13
C VAL A 87 -1.85 -3.99 7.19
N VAL A 88 -1.80 -3.54 8.44
CA VAL A 88 -1.22 -4.28 9.55
C VAL A 88 -2.21 -4.38 10.69
N ASN A 89 -2.18 -5.48 11.42
CA ASN A 89 -2.83 -5.60 12.72
C ASN A 89 -1.89 -6.26 13.73
N GLY A 90 -2.41 -6.64 14.90
CA GLY A 90 -1.58 -7.19 15.97
C GLY A 90 -0.87 -8.50 15.63
N ASN A 91 -1.31 -9.22 14.60
CA ASN A 91 -0.80 -10.55 14.26
C ASN A 91 -0.29 -10.68 12.82
N TRP A 92 -0.65 -9.76 11.91
CA TRP A 92 -0.45 -9.93 10.48
C TRP A 92 -0.15 -8.61 9.78
N THR A 93 0.69 -8.68 8.75
CA THR A 93 0.80 -7.70 7.67
C THR A 93 0.22 -8.29 6.39
N PHE A 94 -0.65 -7.53 5.72
CA PHE A 94 -1.32 -7.91 4.47
C PHE A 94 -0.84 -7.02 3.33
N ALA A 95 -0.73 -7.60 2.13
CA ALA A 95 -0.70 -6.87 0.88
C ALA A 95 -1.92 -7.23 0.04
N ILE A 96 -2.62 -6.21 -0.45
CA ILE A 96 -3.91 -6.31 -1.10
C ILE A 96 -3.86 -5.51 -2.40
N ASP A 97 -4.31 -6.10 -3.50
CA ASP A 97 -4.48 -5.39 -4.77
C ASP A 97 -5.65 -4.39 -4.65
N VAL A 98 -5.39 -3.08 -4.87
CA VAL A 98 -6.40 -2.04 -4.60
C VAL A 98 -7.59 -2.08 -5.55
N ALA A 99 -7.37 -2.55 -6.78
CA ALA A 99 -8.41 -2.57 -7.81
C ALA A 99 -9.41 -3.72 -7.57
N THR A 100 -8.92 -4.84 -7.07
CA THR A 100 -9.70 -6.08 -6.96
C THR A 100 -10.04 -6.51 -5.53
N GLY A 101 -9.32 -6.00 -4.52
CA GLY A 101 -9.44 -6.45 -3.13
C GLY A 101 -8.80 -7.81 -2.87
N ARG A 102 -8.08 -8.38 -3.85
CA ARG A 102 -7.44 -9.70 -3.73
C ARG A 102 -6.21 -9.62 -2.82
N GLN A 103 -6.10 -10.54 -1.85
CA GLN A 103 -4.86 -10.74 -1.10
C GLN A 103 -3.73 -11.17 -2.05
N ILE A 104 -2.65 -10.41 -2.06
CA ILE A 104 -1.41 -10.77 -2.75
C ILE A 104 -0.61 -11.72 -1.86
N TRP A 105 -0.39 -11.31 -0.61
CA TRP A 105 0.25 -12.12 0.43
C TRP A 105 -0.20 -11.65 1.82
N ARG A 106 0.07 -12.48 2.84
CA ARG A 106 0.09 -12.05 4.24
C ARG A 106 1.30 -12.69 4.94
N THR A 107 1.87 -12.01 5.92
CA THR A 107 2.91 -12.52 6.81
C THR A 107 2.55 -12.21 8.26
N PRO A 108 2.92 -13.04 9.25
CA PRO A 108 2.97 -12.59 10.63
C PRO A 108 3.89 -11.37 10.77
#